data_AF-A0A223KTX6-F1
#
_entry.id   AF-A0A223KTX6-F1
#
_cell.length_a   1.000
_cell.length_b   1.000
_cell.length_c   1.000
_cell.angle_alpha   90.00
_cell.angle_beta   90.00
_cell.angle_gamma   90.00
#
_symmetry.space_group_name_H-M   'P 1'
#
loop_
_entity.id
_entity.type
_entity.pdbx_description
1 polymer ?
#
loop_
_entity_poly.entity_id
_entity_poly.type
_entity_poly.pdbx_seq_one_letter_code
_entity_poly.pdbx_strand_id
1 'polypeptide(L)'
;MSYLDRIFEKYRHKWVREDEDVDAITISIVQNLDRNNCLTILKELEEEELQSLIAIVLREKIKDRLSIDSDIYPTTSSSGLLH
;
A
#
# COMPACT_ATOMS: atom_id res chain seq x y z
N MET A 1 6.46 23.56 9.62
CA MET A 1 5.93 23.09 8.33
C MET A 1 6.53 21.74 8.05
N SER A 2 5.71 20.71 8.14
CA SER A 2 6.09 19.32 7.83
C SER A 2 6.28 19.14 6.33
N TYR A 3 6.90 18.03 5.92
CA TYR A 3 6.97 17.67 4.51
C TYR A 3 5.57 17.45 3.93
N LEU A 4 4.64 16.91 4.73
CA LEU A 4 3.22 16.79 4.37
C LEU A 4 2.60 18.14 4.03
N ASP A 5 2.79 19.18 4.84
CA ASP A 5 2.24 20.52 4.58
C ASP A 5 2.66 21.05 3.20
N ARG A 6 3.89 20.76 2.78
CA ARG A 6 4.41 21.19 1.47
C ARG A 6 3.80 20.41 0.31
N ILE A 7 3.50 19.13 0.50
CA ILE A 7 2.75 18.33 -0.49
C ILE A 7 1.32 18.88 -0.58
N PHE A 8 0.65 19.08 0.54
CA PHE A 8 -0.69 19.66 0.56
C PHE A 8 -0.74 20.99 -0.20
N GLU A 9 0.20 21.90 0.05
CA GLU A 9 0.23 23.19 -0.63
C GLU A 9 0.54 23.07 -2.12
N LYS A 10 1.42 22.13 -2.51
CA LYS A 10 1.74 21.86 -3.92
C LYS A 10 0.55 21.32 -4.70
N TYR A 11 -0.31 20.52 -4.08
CA TYR A 11 -1.45 19.92 -4.76
C TYR A 11 -2.77 20.64 -4.50
N ARG A 12 -2.85 21.59 -3.55
CA ARG A 12 -4.06 22.33 -3.12
C ARG A 12 -4.97 22.80 -4.27
N HIS A 13 -4.40 23.25 -5.38
CA HIS A 13 -5.15 23.76 -6.54
C HIS A 13 -5.77 22.67 -7.42
N LYS A 14 -5.43 21.39 -7.20
CA LYS A 14 -5.98 20.22 -7.89
C LYS A 14 -7.09 19.51 -7.10
N TRP A 15 -7.41 19.97 -5.89
CA TRP A 15 -8.48 19.40 -5.05
C TRP A 15 -9.81 19.93 -5.56
N VAL A 16 -10.20 19.45 -6.74
CA VAL A 16 -11.55 19.56 -7.27
C VAL A 16 -12.37 18.42 -6.64
N ARG A 17 -13.67 18.60 -6.63
CA ARG A 17 -14.53 18.36 -5.48
C ARG A 17 -15.24 17.01 -5.55
N GLU A 18 -14.51 15.92 -5.79
CA GLU A 18 -15.04 14.55 -5.79
C GLU A 18 -13.98 13.56 -5.24
N ASP A 19 -14.41 12.55 -4.46
CA ASP A 19 -13.51 11.55 -3.84
C ASP A 19 -12.60 10.83 -4.87
N GLU A 20 -13.02 10.78 -6.15
CA GLU A 20 -12.23 10.23 -7.26
C GLU A 20 -10.96 11.05 -7.58
N ASP A 21 -10.98 12.38 -7.39
CA ASP A 21 -9.80 13.23 -7.63
C ASP A 21 -8.71 12.98 -6.57
N VAL A 22 -9.12 12.61 -5.36
CA VAL A 22 -8.20 12.35 -4.24
C VAL A 22 -7.37 11.12 -4.49
N ASP A 23 -7.96 10.04 -5.00
CA ASP A 23 -7.24 8.82 -5.34
C ASP A 23 -6.24 9.06 -6.49
N ALA A 24 -6.66 9.77 -7.54
CA ALA A 24 -5.80 10.10 -8.67
C ALA A 24 -4.60 10.96 -8.23
N ILE A 25 -4.82 11.94 -7.36
CA ILE A 25 -3.76 12.79 -6.80
C ILE A 25 -2.85 11.97 -5.88
N THR A 26 -3.41 11.12 -5.04
CA THR A 26 -2.65 10.26 -4.11
C THR A 26 -1.71 9.34 -4.88
N ILE A 27 -2.20 8.68 -5.94
CA ILE A 27 -1.37 7.86 -6.83
C ILE A 27 -0.27 8.70 -7.46
N SER A 28 -0.60 9.88 -7.99
CA SER A 28 0.38 10.78 -8.59
C SER A 28 1.47 11.20 -7.60
N ILE A 29 1.12 11.50 -6.35
CA ILE A 29 2.09 11.84 -5.30
C ILE A 29 3.00 10.65 -5.05
N VAL A 30 2.45 9.47 -4.77
CA VAL A 30 3.21 8.26 -4.43
C VAL A 30 4.18 7.86 -5.54
N GLN A 31 3.77 7.94 -6.82
CA GLN A 31 4.64 7.64 -7.96
C GLN A 31 5.86 8.57 -8.08
N ASN A 32 5.77 9.77 -7.52
CA ASN A 32 6.85 10.76 -7.54
C ASN A 32 7.70 10.76 -6.26
N LEU A 33 7.39 9.92 -5.28
CA LEU A 33 8.21 9.78 -4.07
C LEU A 33 9.40 8.86 -4.35
N ASP A 34 10.59 9.33 -4.03
CA ASP A 34 11.75 8.45 -3.91
C ASP A 34 11.79 7.77 -2.52
N ARG A 35 12.68 6.79 -2.36
CA ARG A 35 12.86 6.08 -1.09
C ARG A 35 13.14 7.02 0.09
N ASN A 36 13.89 8.09 -0.13
CA ASN A 36 14.25 9.03 0.93
C ASN A 36 13.03 9.86 1.34
N ASN A 37 12.20 10.29 0.39
CA ASN A 37 10.95 11.00 0.66
C ASN A 37 9.99 10.13 1.46
N CYS A 38 9.85 8.84 1.10
CA CYS A 38 9.05 7.89 1.88
C CYS A 38 9.55 7.78 3.32
N LEU A 39 10.87 7.61 3.52
CA LEU A 39 11.46 7.54 4.86
C LEU A 39 11.29 8.84 5.66
N THR A 40 11.28 9.99 5.00
CA THR A 40 10.98 11.27 5.64
C THR A 40 9.54 11.33 6.12
N ILE A 41 8.57 10.94 5.28
CA ILE A 41 7.15 10.88 5.68
C ILE A 41 6.97 9.93 6.87
N LEU A 42 7.57 8.74 6.83
CA LEU A 42 7.47 7.76 7.93
C LEU A 42 7.99 8.29 9.28
N LYS A 43 8.97 9.20 9.27
CA LYS A 43 9.50 9.82 10.49
C LYS A 43 8.60 10.93 11.05
N GLU A 44 7.69 11.46 10.23
CA GLU A 44 6.74 12.50 10.64
C GLU A 44 5.43 11.92 11.19
N LEU A 45 5.18 10.62 10.98
CA LEU A 45 4.01 9.93 11.50
C LEU A 45 4.08 9.72 13.01
N GLU A 46 2.94 9.84 13.68
CA GLU A 46 2.82 9.44 15.07
C GLU A 46 2.86 7.91 15.22
N GLU A 47 3.12 7.42 16.43
CA GLU A 47 3.33 5.99 16.67
C GLU A 47 2.14 5.14 16.20
N GLU A 48 0.90 5.58 16.46
CA GLU A 48 -0.32 4.87 16.06
C GLU A 48 -0.49 4.80 14.52
N GLU A 49 -0.15 5.88 13.81
CA GLU A 49 -0.20 5.97 12.36
C GLU A 49 0.86 5.06 11.72
N LEU A 50 2.08 5.09 12.27
CA LEU A 50 3.17 4.22 11.81
C LEU A 50 2.84 2.75 12.04
N GLN A 51 2.32 2.39 13.22
CA GLN A 51 1.89 1.01 13.51
C GLN A 51 0.78 0.56 12.56
N SER A 52 -0.20 1.43 12.28
CA SER A 52 -1.28 1.14 11.33
C SER A 52 -0.75 0.89 9.92
N LEU A 53 0.19 1.72 9.45
CA LEU A 53 0.83 1.53 8.15
C LEU A 53 1.63 0.22 8.08
N ILE A 54 2.39 -0.10 9.12
CA ILE A 54 3.16 -1.35 9.20
C ILE A 54 2.22 -2.57 9.20
N ALA A 55 1.06 -2.50 9.88
CA ALA A 55 0.08 -3.57 9.86
C ALA A 55 -0.45 -3.87 8.45
N ILE A 56 -0.72 -2.82 7.64
CA ILE A 56 -1.15 -2.97 6.24
C ILE A 56 -0.06 -3.67 5.41
N VAL A 57 1.19 -3.20 5.51
CA VAL A 57 2.31 -3.81 4.77
C VAL A 57 2.54 -5.26 5.18
N LEU A 58 2.54 -5.56 6.48
CA LEU A 58 2.72 -6.91 7.00
C LEU A 58 1.59 -7.84 6.53
N ARG A 59 0.34 -7.39 6.57
CA ARG A 59 -0.81 -8.17 6.10
C ARG A 59 -0.62 -8.60 4.64
N GLU A 60 -0.27 -7.68 3.75
CA GLU A 60 -0.08 -8.02 2.33
C GLU A 60 1.11 -8.96 2.13
N LYS A 61 2.22 -8.77 2.87
CA LYS A 61 3.35 -9.71 2.82
C LYS A 61 3.00 -11.10 3.32
N ILE A 62 2.19 -11.21 4.37
CA ILE A 62 1.72 -12.48 4.89
C ILE A 62 0.81 -13.16 3.87
N LYS A 63 -0.13 -12.42 3.25
CA LYS A 63 -0.99 -12.94 2.18
C LYS A 63 -0.16 -13.48 1.01
N ASP A 64 0.81 -12.71 0.53
CA ASP A 64 1.70 -13.15 -0.56
C ASP A 64 2.38 -14.47 -0.22
N ARG A 65 2.89 -14.62 1.01
CA ARG A 65 3.54 -15.85 1.48
C ARG A 65 2.57 -17.03 1.56
N LEU A 66 1.36 -16.81 2.09
CA LEU A 66 0.34 -17.85 2.18
C LEU A 66 -0.18 -18.29 0.82
N SER A 67 -0.30 -17.37 -0.14
CA SER A 67 -0.67 -17.69 -1.52
C SER A 67 0.42 -18.50 -2.23
N ILE A 68 1.69 -18.15 -2.01
CA ILE A 68 2.82 -18.95 -2.49
C ILE A 68 2.77 -20.37 -1.91
N ASP A 69 2.48 -20.52 -0.62
CA ASP A 69 2.37 -21.84 0.00
C ASP A 69 1.17 -22.65 -0.54
N SER A 70 0.07 -22.01 -0.92
CA SER A 70 -1.07 -22.70 -1.56
C SER A 70 -0.80 -23.16 -2.99
N ASP A 71 0.09 -22.48 -3.73
CA ASP A 71 0.48 -22.86 -5.10
C ASP A 71 1.60 -23.92 -5.12
N ILE A 72 2.31 -24.13 -4.01
CA ILE A 72 3.38 -25.14 -3.87
C ILE A 72 2.82 -26.55 -3.60
N TYR A 73 1.56 -26.67 -3.17
CA TYR A 73 0.85 -27.94 -3.19
C TYR A 73 0.05 -28.02 -4.49
N PRO A 74 0.53 -28.70 -5.56
CA PRO A 74 -0.40 -29.17 -6.56
C PRO A 74 -1.35 -30.08 -5.80
N THR A 75 -2.64 -29.71 -5.72
CA THR A 75 -3.66 -30.65 -5.30
C THR A 75 -3.55 -31.84 -6.23
N THR A 76 -2.90 -32.90 -5.76
CA THR A 76 -2.96 -34.23 -6.38
C THR A 76 -4.37 -34.75 -6.12
N SER A 77 -5.35 -34.16 -6.79
CA SER A 77 -6.58 -34.86 -7.11
C SER A 77 -6.27 -35.67 -8.36
N SER A 78 -5.51 -36.74 -8.13
CA SER A 78 -5.36 -37.86 -9.04
C SER A 78 -6.74 -38.26 -9.56
N SER A 79 -6.89 -38.15 -10.88
CA SER A 79 -7.84 -38.98 -11.62
C SER A 79 -7.62 -40.44 -11.27
N GLY A 80 -8.71 -41.18 -11.06
CA GLY A 80 -8.70 -42.62 -11.21
C GLY A 80 -9.56 -43.35 -10.19
N LEU A 81 -10.46 -44.18 -10.73
CA LEU A 81 -11.10 -45.36 -10.12
C LEU A 81 -12.32 -45.03 -9.22
N LEU A 82 -13.52 -45.58 -9.42
CA LEU A 82 -13.99 -46.76 -10.16
C LEU A 82 -15.52 -46.69 -10.28
N HIS A 83 -16.03 -47.22 -11.40
CA HIS A 83 -17.32 -47.91 -11.60
C HIS A 83 -18.66 -47.20 -11.29
#